data_AF-A0AAA9ZTQ7-F1
#
_entry.id   AF-A0AAA9ZTQ7-F1
#
_cell.length_a   1.000
_cell.length_b   1.000
_cell.length_c   1.000
_cell.angle_alpha   90.00
_cell.angle_beta   90.00
_cell.angle_gamma   90.00
#
_symmetry.space_group_name_H-M   'P 1'
#
loop_
_entity.id
_entity.type
_entity.pdbx_description
1 polymer ?
#
loop_
_entity_poly.entity_id
_entity_poly.type
_entity_poly.pdbx_seq_one_letter_code
_entity_poly.pdbx_strand_id
1 'polypeptide(L)'
;MLFFQTTYTKSQIREIFSAGKECMRTLNIPLQSDIIERVLFNRSVVKDEETLKYMECASKKMGWIDNEGKLVIPPMIEYFSRNALQKYVEEVLEQCKIFYEDANAGEKMFNYHQCYFENKKF
;
A
#
# COMPACT_ATOMS: atom_id res chain seq x y z
N MET A 1 12.18 -18.38 11.07
CA MET A 1 11.91 -17.12 10.34
C MET A 1 10.66 -17.37 9.49
N LEU A 2 9.48 -16.93 9.95
CA LEU A 2 8.22 -17.19 9.24
C LEU A 2 8.11 -16.21 8.07
N PHE A 3 8.27 -16.71 6.85
CA PHE A 3 8.00 -15.97 5.62
C PHE A 3 6.49 -15.90 5.41
N PHE A 4 5.82 -14.89 5.97
CA PHE A 4 4.44 -14.58 5.58
C PHE A 4 4.47 -13.85 4.22
N GLN A 5 4.58 -14.64 3.15
CA GLN A 5 4.22 -14.18 1.80
C GLN A 5 2.73 -13.87 1.83
N THR A 6 2.35 -12.59 1.74
CA THR A 6 0.94 -12.21 1.58
C THR A 6 0.41 -12.87 0.34
N THR A 7 -0.45 -13.88 0.51
CA THR A 7 -1.04 -14.59 -0.62
C THR A 7 -2.24 -13.79 -1.09
N TYR A 8 -2.00 -12.75 -1.89
CA TYR A 8 -3.06 -11.98 -2.53
C TYR A 8 -3.88 -12.87 -3.47
N THR A 9 -5.20 -12.67 -3.48
CA THR A 9 -6.07 -13.26 -4.51
C THR A 9 -5.76 -12.70 -5.89
N LYS A 10 -6.17 -13.42 -6.94
CA LYS A 10 -6.04 -12.94 -8.33
C LYS A 10 -6.80 -11.64 -8.60
N SER A 11 -7.87 -11.34 -7.87
CA SER A 11 -8.59 -10.05 -7.99
C SER A 11 -7.80 -8.92 -7.33
N GLN A 12 -7.33 -9.12 -6.10
CA GLN A 12 -6.47 -8.17 -5.39
C GLN A 12 -5.24 -7.78 -6.24
N ILE A 13 -4.54 -8.77 -6.80
CA ILE A 13 -3.40 -8.52 -7.70
C ILE A 13 -3.84 -7.67 -8.90
N ARG A 14 -4.95 -8.01 -9.56
CA ARG A 14 -5.44 -7.24 -10.72
C ARG A 14 -5.78 -5.79 -10.37
N GLU A 15 -6.41 -5.55 -9.23
CA GLU A 15 -6.77 -4.21 -8.75
C GLU A 15 -5.52 -3.35 -8.51
N ILE A 16 -4.54 -3.85 -7.75
CA ILE A 16 -3.28 -3.13 -7.51
C ILE A 16 -2.49 -2.91 -8.80
N PHE A 17 -2.39 -3.92 -9.67
CA PHE A 17 -1.68 -3.74 -10.94
C PHE A 17 -2.38 -2.73 -11.86
N SER A 18 -3.71 -2.67 -11.85
CA SER A 18 -4.47 -1.67 -12.63
C SER A 18 -4.19 -0.26 -12.12
N ALA A 19 -4.37 -0.03 -10.81
CA ALA A 19 -4.09 1.26 -10.18
C ALA A 19 -2.61 1.67 -10.33
N GLY A 20 -1.71 0.74 -10.09
CA GLY A 20 -0.27 0.94 -10.19
C GLY A 20 0.17 1.32 -11.61
N LYS A 21 -0.26 0.57 -12.64
CA LYS A 21 0.08 0.88 -14.03
C LYS A 21 -0.48 2.22 -14.50
N GLU A 22 -1.68 2.60 -14.02
CA GLU A 22 -2.23 3.92 -14.32
C GLU A 22 -1.34 5.02 -13.71
N CYS A 23 -0.95 4.88 -12.45
CA CYS A 23 -0.07 5.83 -11.77
C CYS A 23 1.33 5.90 -12.38
N MET A 24 1.90 4.77 -12.81
CA MET A 24 3.16 4.78 -13.55
C MET A 24 3.07 5.62 -14.82
N ARG A 25 1.97 5.50 -15.59
CA ARG A 25 1.75 6.36 -16.77
C ARG A 25 1.62 7.83 -16.41
N THR A 26 0.82 8.17 -15.39
CA THR A 26 0.62 9.55 -14.95
C THR A 26 1.91 10.22 -14.48
N LEU A 27 2.78 9.45 -13.81
CA LEU A 27 4.03 9.93 -13.24
C LEU A 27 5.22 9.79 -14.20
N ASN A 28 5.00 9.31 -15.43
CA ASN A 28 6.04 8.99 -16.40
C ASN A 28 7.09 7.97 -15.90
N ILE A 29 6.69 7.07 -15.02
CA ILE A 29 7.51 5.93 -14.58
C ILE A 29 7.48 4.87 -15.69
N PRO A 30 8.62 4.35 -16.16
CA PRO A 30 8.65 3.33 -17.21
C PRO A 30 7.88 2.07 -16.79
N LEU A 31 7.01 1.55 -17.66
CA LEU A 31 6.17 0.38 -17.35
C LEU A 31 6.96 -0.92 -17.07
N GLN A 32 8.25 -0.95 -17.40
CA GLN A 32 9.18 -2.02 -17.05
C GLN A 32 9.80 -1.89 -15.64
N SER A 33 9.57 -0.78 -14.94
CA SER A 33 9.97 -0.63 -13.53
C SER A 33 9.26 -1.67 -12.67
N ASP A 34 9.98 -2.21 -11.69
CA ASP A 34 9.52 -3.23 -10.75
C ASP A 34 8.78 -2.64 -9.54
N ILE A 35 8.46 -1.35 -9.57
CA ILE A 35 7.91 -0.62 -8.43
C ILE A 35 6.60 -1.21 -7.91
N ILE A 36 5.73 -1.74 -8.79
CA ILE A 36 4.48 -2.40 -8.37
C ILE A 36 4.81 -3.65 -7.56
N GLU A 37 5.71 -4.50 -8.06
CA GLU A 37 6.12 -5.74 -7.41
C GLU A 37 6.85 -5.47 -6.10
N ARG A 38 7.75 -4.48 -6.06
CA ARG A 38 8.47 -4.09 -4.85
C ARG A 38 7.51 -3.69 -3.75
N VAL A 39 6.55 -2.81 -4.05
CA VAL A 39 5.53 -2.37 -3.08
C VAL A 39 4.59 -3.50 -2.71
N LEU A 40 3.99 -4.19 -3.68
CA LEU A 40 3.01 -5.24 -3.43
C LEU A 40 3.56 -6.38 -2.56
N PHE A 41 4.81 -6.78 -2.79
CA PHE A 41 5.42 -7.91 -2.08
C PHE A 41 6.39 -7.49 -0.98
N ASN A 42 6.48 -6.19 -0.67
CA ASN A 42 7.47 -5.62 0.24
C ASN A 42 8.90 -6.13 -0.02
N ARG A 43 9.34 -6.08 -1.28
CA ARG A 43 10.67 -6.52 -1.72
C ARG A 43 11.55 -5.31 -1.96
N SER A 44 12.38 -4.95 -0.98
CA SER A 44 13.35 -3.84 -1.09
C SER A 44 12.69 -2.51 -1.52
N VAL A 45 11.60 -2.14 -0.84
CA VAL A 45 10.94 -0.85 -1.08
C VAL A 45 11.89 0.26 -0.60
N VAL A 46 12.24 1.19 -1.49
CA VAL A 46 13.12 2.31 -1.19
C VAL A 46 12.31 3.58 -0.96
N LYS A 47 12.78 4.46 -0.07
CA LYS A 47 12.13 5.75 0.21
C LYS A 47 12.73 6.85 -0.67
N ASP A 48 12.46 6.80 -1.97
CA ASP A 48 12.85 7.84 -2.93
C ASP A 48 11.65 8.61 -3.48
N GLU A 49 11.90 9.74 -4.15
CA GLU A 49 10.84 10.63 -4.64
C GLU A 49 9.87 9.90 -5.59
N GLU A 50 10.37 9.02 -6.45
CA GLU A 50 9.55 8.24 -7.38
C GLU A 50 8.61 7.28 -6.61
N THR A 51 9.13 6.56 -5.61
CA THR A 51 8.36 5.62 -4.80
C THR A 51 7.30 6.34 -3.97
N LEU A 52 7.62 7.49 -3.39
CA LEU A 52 6.67 8.29 -2.62
C LEU A 52 5.52 8.80 -3.50
N LYS A 53 5.82 9.33 -4.69
CA LYS A 53 4.79 9.77 -5.65
C LYS A 53 3.92 8.60 -6.14
N TYR A 54 4.55 7.45 -6.43
CA TYR A 54 3.83 6.24 -6.83
C TYR A 54 2.88 5.77 -5.72
N MET A 55 3.36 5.67 -4.48
CA MET A 55 2.56 5.24 -3.34
C MET A 55 1.38 6.17 -3.08
N GLU A 56 1.59 7.48 -3.17
CA GLU A 56 0.50 8.45 -3.07
C GLU A 56 -0.56 8.20 -4.16
N CYS A 57 -0.12 8.18 -5.43
CA CYS A 57 -1.05 8.02 -6.55
C CYS A 57 -1.83 6.70 -6.46
N ALA A 58 -1.13 5.59 -6.24
CA ALA A 58 -1.75 4.26 -6.18
C ALA A 58 -2.71 4.17 -4.99
N SER A 59 -2.36 4.74 -3.84
CA SER A 59 -3.22 4.73 -2.67
C SER A 59 -4.48 5.60 -2.86
N LYS A 60 -4.37 6.74 -3.55
CA LYS A 60 -5.54 7.54 -3.97
C LYS A 60 -6.45 6.74 -4.88
N LYS A 61 -5.89 6.04 -5.88
CA LYS A 61 -6.65 5.20 -6.82
C LYS A 61 -7.37 4.04 -6.14
N MET A 62 -6.76 3.48 -5.10
CA MET A 62 -7.35 2.42 -4.28
C MET A 62 -8.35 2.95 -3.23
N GLY A 63 -8.50 4.28 -3.10
CA GLY A 63 -9.35 4.90 -2.07
C GLY A 63 -8.81 4.74 -0.65
N TRP A 64 -7.51 4.49 -0.51
CA TRP A 64 -6.80 4.27 0.76
C TRP A 64 -6.31 5.56 1.40
N ILE A 65 -6.17 6.60 0.58
CA ILE A 65 -6.03 7.97 1.05
C ILE A 65 -7.02 8.86 0.28
N ASP A 66 -7.51 9.90 0.94
CA ASP A 66 -8.37 10.90 0.32
C ASP A 66 -7.57 11.96 -0.45
N ASN A 67 -8.28 12.95 -1.01
CA ASN A 67 -7.67 14.04 -1.76
C ASN A 67 -6.80 14.97 -0.89
N GLU A 68 -7.00 14.97 0.43
CA GLU A 68 -6.21 15.71 1.42
C GLU A 68 -5.00 14.90 1.91
N GLY A 69 -4.85 13.65 1.46
CA GLY A 69 -3.77 12.77 1.88
C GLY A 69 -3.98 12.12 3.24
N LYS A 70 -5.22 12.06 3.74
CA LYS A 70 -5.58 11.36 4.98
C LYS A 70 -5.89 9.90 4.68
N LEU A 71 -5.46 9.00 5.57
CA LEU A 71 -5.74 7.56 5.49
C LEU A 71 -7.24 7.27 5.61
N VAL A 72 -7.72 6.40 4.73
CA VAL A 72 -9.09 5.90 4.71
C VAL A 72 -9.04 4.38 4.93
N ILE A 73 -9.29 3.98 6.18
CA ILE A 73 -9.11 2.59 6.64
C ILE A 73 -10.18 1.61 6.13
N PRO A 74 -11.49 1.95 6.05
CA PRO A 74 -12.51 0.97 5.67
C PRO A 74 -12.28 0.26 4.31
N PRO A 75 -11.87 0.95 3.23
CA PRO A 75 -11.51 0.31 1.96
C PRO A 75 -10.30 -0.63 2.07
N MET A 76 -9.34 -0.33 2.96
CA MET A 76 -8.22 -1.24 3.23
C MET A 76 -8.72 -2.52 3.93
N ILE A 77 -9.59 -2.38 4.94
CA ILE A 77 -10.18 -3.53 5.64
C ILE A 77 -10.92 -4.42 4.64
N GLU A 78 -11.80 -3.84 3.82
CA GLU A 78 -12.54 -4.59 2.80
C GLU A 78 -11.59 -5.33 1.84
N TYR A 79 -10.55 -4.63 1.37
CA TYR A 79 -9.59 -5.20 0.44
C TYR A 79 -8.80 -6.37 1.05
N PHE A 80 -8.18 -6.19 2.21
CA PHE A 80 -7.33 -7.21 2.85
C PHE A 80 -8.12 -8.34 3.51
N SER A 81 -9.39 -8.11 3.89
CA SER A 81 -10.23 -9.17 4.49
C SER A 81 -10.71 -10.22 3.48
N ARG A 82 -10.44 -10.03 2.17
CA ARG A 82 -10.75 -11.04 1.13
C ARG A 82 -9.85 -12.29 1.22
N ASN A 83 -8.68 -12.18 1.86
CA ASN A 83 -7.73 -13.28 2.01
C ASN A 83 -7.20 -13.48 3.43
N ALA A 84 -7.64 -12.66 4.39
CA ALA A 84 -7.27 -12.76 5.79
C ALA A 84 -8.50 -12.55 6.68
N LEU A 85 -8.44 -13.04 7.91
CA LEU A 85 -9.52 -12.78 8.88
C LEU A 85 -9.58 -11.28 9.18
N GLN A 86 -10.76 -10.69 9.02
CA GLN A 86 -10.99 -9.26 9.18
C GLN A 86 -10.46 -8.71 10.50
N LYS A 87 -10.65 -9.43 11.62
CA LYS A 87 -10.12 -9.05 12.93
C LYS A 87 -8.60 -8.79 12.90
N TYR A 88 -7.82 -9.66 12.24
CA TYR A 88 -6.36 -9.48 12.16
C TYR A 88 -5.95 -8.35 11.23
N VAL A 89 -6.75 -8.10 10.19
CA VAL A 89 -6.58 -6.96 9.29
C VAL A 89 -6.84 -5.65 10.04
N GLU A 90 -7.95 -5.55 10.77
CA GLU A 90 -8.30 -4.38 11.58
C GLU A 90 -7.23 -4.08 12.64
N GLU A 91 -6.79 -5.11 13.38
CA GLU A 91 -5.76 -4.99 14.41
C GLU A 91 -4.46 -4.36 13.86
N VAL A 92 -3.94 -4.85 12.72
CA VAL A 92 -2.71 -4.29 12.15
C VAL A 92 -2.92 -2.91 11.55
N LEU A 93 -4.07 -2.67 10.89
CA LEU A 93 -4.34 -1.37 10.26
C LEU A 93 -4.50 -0.25 11.29
N GLU A 94 -5.14 -0.53 12.42
CA GLU A 94 -5.27 0.42 13.54
C GLU A 94 -3.93 0.57 14.30
N GLN A 95 -3.17 -0.50 14.50
CA GLN A 95 -1.84 -0.41 15.12
C GLN A 95 -0.90 0.52 14.33
N CYS A 96 -1.01 0.51 12.99
CA CYS A 96 -0.17 1.31 12.11
C CYS A 96 -0.71 2.70 11.80
N LYS A 97 -1.84 3.08 12.40
CA LYS A 97 -2.41 4.42 12.29
C LYS A 97 -1.56 5.41 13.08
N ILE A 98 -0.48 5.86 12.44
CA ILE A 98 0.45 6.84 13.00
C ILE A 98 0.13 8.21 12.42
N PHE A 99 0.09 9.22 13.30
CA PHE A 99 -0.04 10.61 12.90
C PHE A 99 1.33 11.14 12.48
N TYR A 100 1.54 11.30 11.17
CA TYR A 100 2.73 11.94 10.62
C TYR A 100 2.37 13.39 10.25
N GLU A 101 2.29 14.28 11.23
CA GLU A 101 1.79 15.65 11.03
C GLU A 101 2.59 16.43 9.98
N ASP A 102 3.90 16.23 9.90
CA ASP A 102 4.79 16.91 8.94
C ASP A 102 5.04 16.16 7.63
N ALA A 103 4.50 14.94 7.48
CA ALA A 103 4.74 14.12 6.29
C ALA A 103 3.73 14.41 5.17
N ASN A 104 4.22 14.45 3.93
CA ASN A 104 3.33 14.45 2.77
C ASN A 104 2.60 13.10 2.60
N ALA A 105 1.62 13.05 1.71
CA ALA A 105 0.77 11.87 1.53
C ALA A 105 1.55 10.62 1.11
N GLY A 106 2.55 10.77 0.23
CA GLY A 106 3.43 9.67 -0.18
C GLY A 106 4.24 9.12 0.99
N GLU A 107 4.80 10.00 1.84
CA GLU A 107 5.55 9.61 3.03
C GLU A 107 4.66 8.94 4.09
N LYS A 108 3.46 9.45 4.30
CA LYS A 108 2.44 8.82 5.15
C LYS A 108 2.19 7.39 4.70
N MET A 109 1.95 7.18 3.40
CA MET A 109 1.70 5.85 2.86
C MET A 109 2.92 4.93 2.90
N PHE A 110 4.12 5.47 2.67
CA PHE A 110 5.35 4.69 2.81
C PHE A 110 5.52 4.19 4.25
N ASN A 111 5.40 5.07 5.23
CA ASN A 111 5.59 4.70 6.63
C ASN A 111 4.47 3.76 7.11
N TYR A 112 3.23 3.99 6.68
CA TYR A 112 2.10 3.10 6.95
C TYR A 112 2.33 1.70 6.36
N HIS A 113 2.81 1.64 5.11
CA HIS A 113 3.18 0.39 4.45
C HIS A 113 4.28 -0.36 5.21
N GLN A 114 5.35 0.32 5.63
CA GLN A 114 6.42 -0.30 6.42
C GLN A 114 5.86 -0.93 7.70
N CYS A 115 5.11 -0.15 8.48
CA CYS A 115 4.49 -0.65 9.70
C CYS A 115 3.57 -1.85 9.44
N TYR A 116 2.73 -1.80 8.40
CA TYR A 116 1.81 -2.89 8.06
C TYR A 116 2.57 -4.19 7.79
N PHE A 117 3.63 -4.14 6.97
CA PHE A 117 4.40 -5.33 6.63
C PHE A 117 5.27 -5.85 7.78
N GLU A 118 5.69 -4.98 8.70
CA GLU A 118 6.38 -5.37 9.94
C GLU A 118 5.45 -6.09 10.93
N ASN A 119 4.17 -5.70 10.99
CA ASN A 119 3.25 -6.15 12.03
C ASN A 119 2.20 -7.18 11.58
N LYS A 120 1.95 -7.31 10.28
CA LYS A 120 0.99 -8.31 9.76
C LYS A 120 1.49 -9.73 10.11
N LYS A 121 0.56 -10.62 10.45
CA LYS A 121 0.84 -12.01 10.86
C LYS A 121 0.17 -13.04 9.96
N PHE A 122 -0.22 -12.64 8.76
CA PHE A 122 -0.98 -13.41 7.78
C PHE A 122 -0.45 -13.20 6.36
#